data_AF-A0A8V0XEW2-F1
#
_entry.id   AF-A0A8V0XEW2-F1
#
_cell.length_a   1.000
_cell.length_b   1.000
_cell.length_c   1.000
_cell.angle_alpha   90.00
_cell.angle_beta   90.00
_cell.angle_gamma   90.00
#
_symmetry.space_group_name_H-M   'P 1'
#
loop_
_entity.id
_entity.type
_entity.pdbx_description
1 polymer ?
#
loop_
_entity_poly.entity_id
_entity_poly.type
_entity_poly.pdbx_seq_one_letter_code
_entity_poly.pdbx_strand_id
1 'polypeptide(L)'
;MAAEAGELKLPFIHDDQLTRCMRLRAQSLQQKNARPQDGEKLLHPNEHIYRVDFIRQHNLHFLRWDIQLERSGKVTVTGTSQHWTPDLTHLMNRQLLEPVGIFWKKPGAKEVEYNEADAQEFGERLVELAKIRKVMYFLLAFTDGLEPAQLKGSIIFKA
;
A
#
# COMPACT_ATOMS: atom_id res chain seq x y z
N MET A 1 -23.35 -10.42 6.84
CA MET A 1 -22.97 -9.62 8.02
C MET A 1 -23.25 -8.18 7.66
N ALA A 2 -24.15 -7.54 8.40
CA ALA A 2 -24.55 -6.16 8.14
C ALA A 2 -23.31 -5.25 8.27
N ALA A 3 -23.15 -4.28 7.36
CA ALA A 3 -22.22 -3.19 7.60
C ALA A 3 -22.67 -2.53 8.90
N GLU A 4 -21.86 -2.61 9.95
CA GLU A 4 -22.16 -1.90 11.20
C GLU A 4 -22.27 -0.41 10.86
N ALA A 5 -23.40 0.19 11.20
CA ALA A 5 -23.69 1.58 10.87
C ALA A 5 -22.56 2.48 11.39
N GLY A 6 -21.83 3.13 10.48
CA GLY A 6 -20.72 4.04 10.80
C GLY A 6 -19.31 3.55 10.40
N GLU A 7 -19.17 2.32 9.89
CA GLU A 7 -17.89 1.89 9.29
C GLU A 7 -17.74 2.39 7.85
N LEU A 8 -16.57 2.98 7.56
CA LEU A 8 -16.11 3.39 6.25
C LEU A 8 -14.99 2.46 5.79
N LYS A 9 -15.29 1.63 4.79
CA LYS A 9 -14.32 0.72 4.15
C LYS A 9 -13.71 1.37 2.92
N LEU A 10 -12.39 1.57 2.94
CA LEU A 10 -11.63 2.13 1.83
C LEU A 10 -10.74 1.04 1.19
N PRO A 11 -11.07 0.55 -0.02
CA PRO A 11 -10.32 -0.53 -0.65
C PRO A 11 -8.96 -0.06 -1.17
N PHE A 12 -7.99 -0.98 -1.18
CA PHE A 12 -6.80 -0.83 -2.00
C PHE A 12 -7.16 -1.05 -3.47
N ILE A 13 -6.95 -0.03 -4.28
CA ILE A 13 -7.16 -0.08 -5.72
C ILE A 13 -5.79 -0.27 -6.37
N HIS A 14 -5.60 -1.36 -7.11
CA HIS A 14 -4.36 -1.61 -7.83
C HIS A 14 -4.21 -0.58 -8.95
N ASP A 15 -3.07 0.11 -9.00
CA ASP A 15 -2.77 1.13 -10.02
C ASP A 15 -1.83 0.53 -11.07
N ASP A 16 -2.41 -0.19 -12.03
CA ASP A 16 -1.69 -0.86 -13.12
C ASP A 16 -0.87 0.13 -13.97
N GLN A 17 -1.44 1.30 -14.23
CA GLN A 17 -0.81 2.31 -15.08
C GLN A 17 0.45 2.84 -14.39
N LEU A 18 0.36 3.28 -13.13
CA LEU A 18 1.50 3.80 -12.40
C LEU A 18 2.54 2.71 -12.13
N THR A 19 2.10 1.49 -11.79
CA THR A 19 2.98 0.31 -11.66
C THR A 19 3.78 0.08 -12.95
N ARG A 20 3.12 0.12 -14.11
CA ARG A 20 3.77 -0.04 -15.42
C ARG A 20 4.74 1.11 -15.71
N CYS A 21 4.35 2.36 -15.45
CA CYS A 21 5.21 3.53 -15.64
C CYS A 21 6.50 3.42 -14.83
N MET A 22 6.40 3.01 -13.55
CA MET A 22 7.57 2.83 -12.68
C MET A 22 8.47 1.67 -13.13
N ARG A 23 7.91 0.57 -13.66
CA ARG A 23 8.70 -0.53 -14.25
C ARG A 23 9.40 -0.10 -15.53
N LEU A 24 8.71 0.64 -16.40
CA LEU A 24 9.30 1.18 -17.62
C LEU A 24 10.45 2.13 -17.33
N ARG A 25 10.40 2.87 -16.22
CA ARG A 25 11.52 3.72 -15.76
C ARG A 25 12.77 2.88 -15.49
N ALA A 26 12.66 1.79 -14.73
CA ALA A 26 13.77 0.89 -14.46
C ALA A 26 14.33 0.26 -15.75
N GLN A 27 13.44 -0.22 -16.64
CA GLN A 27 13.84 -0.79 -17.93
C GLN A 27 14.56 0.25 -18.82
N SER A 28 14.06 1.48 -18.85
CA SER A 28 14.66 2.56 -19.65
C SER A 28 16.06 2.93 -19.16
N LEU A 29 16.27 2.95 -17.85
CA LEU A 29 17.60 3.17 -17.27
C LEU A 29 18.57 2.06 -17.68
N GLN A 30 18.14 0.80 -17.58
CA GLN A 30 18.94 -0.35 -17.99
C GLN A 30 19.31 -0.30 -19.48
N GLN A 31 18.34 -0.04 -20.36
CA GLN A 31 18.57 0.05 -21.81
C GLN A 31 19.54 1.17 -22.18
N LYS A 32 19.50 2.29 -21.44
CA LYS A 32 20.38 3.45 -21.67
C LYS A 32 21.71 3.36 -20.91
N ASN A 33 21.97 2.27 -20.19
CA ASN A 33 23.10 2.12 -19.26
C ASN A 33 23.25 3.35 -18.32
N ALA A 34 22.12 3.90 -17.89
CA ALA A 34 22.03 5.08 -17.04
C ALA A 34 21.74 4.68 -15.59
N ARG A 35 22.19 5.51 -14.65
CA ARG A 35 21.90 5.33 -13.23
C ARG A 35 20.59 6.05 -12.85
N PRO A 36 19.83 5.53 -11.87
CA PRO A 36 18.72 6.28 -11.28
C PRO A 36 19.22 7.58 -10.62
N GLN A 37 18.30 8.50 -10.33
CA GLN A 37 18.62 9.65 -9.49
C GLN A 37 19.02 9.18 -8.09
N ASP A 38 19.87 9.95 -7.41
CA ASP A 38 20.32 9.58 -6.07
C ASP A 38 19.14 9.46 -5.10
N GLY A 39 18.96 8.29 -4.49
CA GLY A 39 17.84 7.98 -3.61
C GLY A 39 16.50 7.68 -4.31
N GLU A 40 16.44 7.59 -5.65
CA GLU A 40 15.24 7.19 -6.40
C GLU A 40 14.83 5.75 -6.05
N LYS A 41 13.54 5.55 -5.77
CA LYS A 41 12.93 4.24 -5.55
C LYS A 41 12.51 3.64 -6.90
N LEU A 42 13.29 2.67 -7.37
CA LEU A 42 12.89 1.81 -8.48
C LEU A 42 12.01 0.66 -7.98
N LEU A 43 10.96 0.35 -8.73
CA LEU A 43 10.01 -0.69 -8.38
C LEU A 43 10.60 -2.08 -8.66
N HIS A 44 10.61 -2.95 -7.65
CA HIS A 44 10.99 -4.35 -7.82
C HIS A 44 9.88 -5.13 -8.54
N PRO A 45 10.19 -6.28 -9.17
CA PRO A 45 9.19 -7.07 -9.92
C PRO A 45 7.99 -7.50 -9.07
N ASN A 46 8.21 -7.76 -7.79
CA ASN A 46 7.20 -8.18 -6.83
C ASN A 46 6.52 -7.02 -6.09
N GLU A 47 6.88 -5.78 -6.43
CA GLU A 47 6.25 -4.58 -5.88
C GLU A 47 5.23 -4.02 -6.88
N HIS A 48 4.12 -3.55 -6.35
CA HIS A 48 2.99 -3.00 -7.11
C HIS A 48 2.49 -1.74 -6.41
N ILE A 49 2.08 -0.75 -7.20
CA ILE A 49 1.49 0.47 -6.66
C ILE A 49 -0.01 0.29 -6.51
N TYR A 50 -0.50 0.64 -5.33
CA TYR A 50 -1.91 0.74 -5.01
C TYR A 50 -2.23 2.17 -4.59
N ARG A 51 -3.52 2.51 -4.65
CA ARG A 51 -4.02 3.75 -4.07
C ARG A 51 -5.22 3.50 -3.18
N VAL A 52 -5.43 4.43 -2.25
CA VAL A 52 -6.65 4.56 -1.47
C VAL A 52 -7.22 5.95 -1.70
N ASP A 53 -8.50 5.98 -2.05
CA ASP A 53 -9.25 7.20 -2.28
C ASP A 53 -10.08 7.51 -1.01
N PHE A 54 -9.63 8.49 -0.22
CA PHE A 54 -10.30 9.00 0.96
C PHE A 54 -11.57 9.78 0.58
N ILE A 55 -12.70 9.07 0.52
CA ILE A 55 -14.01 9.70 0.27
C ILE A 55 -14.46 10.62 1.41
N ARG A 56 -13.81 10.52 2.57
CA ARG A 56 -13.91 11.44 3.71
C ARG A 56 -12.51 11.66 4.27
N GLN A 57 -12.15 12.91 4.62
CA GLN A 57 -10.80 13.27 5.07
C GLN A 57 -10.74 13.70 6.55
N HIS A 58 -11.90 13.95 7.18
CA HIS A 58 -12.01 14.45 8.55
C HIS A 58 -12.92 13.55 9.38
N ASN A 59 -12.71 13.56 10.70
CA ASN A 59 -13.41 12.76 11.69
C ASN A 59 -13.34 11.25 11.39
N LEU A 60 -12.21 10.80 10.85
CA LEU A 60 -11.91 9.39 10.70
C LEU A 60 -11.25 8.88 11.98
N HIS A 61 -11.59 7.68 12.40
CA HIS A 61 -10.82 6.93 13.41
C HIS A 61 -10.44 5.60 12.78
N PHE A 62 -9.14 5.28 12.78
CA PHE A 62 -8.68 3.98 12.29
C PHE A 62 -9.27 2.87 13.17
N LEU A 63 -9.86 1.84 12.55
CA LEU A 63 -10.40 0.69 13.28
C LEU A 63 -9.53 -0.54 13.08
N ARG A 64 -9.32 -0.94 11.82
CA ARG A 64 -8.55 -2.14 11.49
C ARG A 64 -8.15 -2.17 10.03
N TRP A 65 -7.15 -3.00 9.77
CA TRP A 65 -6.86 -3.52 8.44
C TRP A 65 -7.82 -4.68 8.14
N ASP A 66 -8.43 -4.68 6.96
CA ASP A 66 -9.19 -5.81 6.44
C ASP A 66 -8.44 -6.38 5.23
N ILE A 67 -7.45 -7.23 5.55
CA ILE A 67 -6.54 -7.88 4.59
C ILE A 67 -6.89 -9.37 4.53
N GLN A 68 -7.19 -9.85 3.34
CA GLN A 68 -7.50 -11.24 3.06
C GLN A 68 -6.55 -11.77 1.99
N LEU A 69 -5.90 -12.90 2.30
CA LEU A 69 -5.01 -13.61 1.40
C LEU A 69 -5.64 -14.93 0.98
N GLU A 70 -5.93 -15.08 -0.32
CA GLU A 70 -6.55 -16.29 -0.88
C GLU A 70 -5.61 -17.49 -0.85
N ARG A 71 -4.30 -17.25 -0.87
CA ARG A 71 -3.25 -18.27 -0.75
C ARG A 71 -2.28 -17.94 0.38
N SER A 72 -1.47 -18.93 0.75
CA SER A 72 -0.33 -18.69 1.63
C SER A 72 0.66 -17.74 0.98
N GLY A 73 1.30 -16.92 1.80
CA GLY A 73 2.36 -16.01 1.40
C GLY A 73 2.36 -14.75 2.24
N LYS A 74 3.04 -13.70 1.80
CA LYS A 74 3.20 -12.46 2.57
C LYS A 74 3.05 -11.23 1.69
N VAL A 75 2.42 -10.20 2.24
CA VAL A 75 2.38 -8.86 1.65
C VAL A 75 2.89 -7.84 2.67
N THR A 76 3.79 -6.97 2.22
CA THR A 76 4.21 -5.77 2.97
C THR A 76 3.55 -4.56 2.34
N VAL A 77 2.83 -3.79 3.14
CA VAL A 77 2.11 -2.57 2.76
C VAL A 77 2.91 -1.37 3.26
N THR A 78 3.49 -0.61 2.34
CA THR A 78 4.25 0.60 2.63
C THR A 78 3.50 1.83 2.13
N GLY A 79 3.20 2.76 3.02
CA GLY A 79 2.62 4.05 2.64
C GLY A 79 3.65 4.94 1.96
N THR A 80 3.20 5.85 1.09
CA THR A 80 4.06 6.90 0.54
C THR A 80 3.69 8.27 1.13
N SER A 81 4.66 9.18 1.19
CA SER A 81 4.42 10.57 1.61
C SER A 81 3.34 11.21 0.77
N GLN A 82 2.37 11.87 1.40
CA GLN A 82 1.30 12.61 0.72
C GLN A 82 1.79 13.82 -0.10
N HIS A 83 3.07 14.18 0.03
CA HIS A 83 3.71 15.20 -0.81
C HIS A 83 4.26 14.65 -2.12
N TRP A 84 4.42 13.33 -2.24
CA TRP A 84 4.76 12.73 -3.52
C TRP A 84 3.59 12.86 -4.49
N THR A 85 3.88 13.31 -5.71
CA THR A 85 2.89 13.42 -6.79
C THR A 85 3.45 12.65 -7.98
N PRO A 86 2.91 11.44 -8.28
CA PRO A 86 3.50 10.54 -9.27
C PRO A 86 3.69 11.14 -10.67
N ASP A 87 2.81 12.08 -11.05
CA ASP A 87 2.89 12.77 -12.36
C ASP A 87 4.03 13.79 -12.44
N LEU A 88 4.58 14.23 -11.31
CA LEU A 88 5.56 15.32 -11.24
C LEU A 88 6.98 14.84 -10.97
N THR A 89 7.16 13.81 -10.14
CA THR A 89 8.49 13.33 -9.73
C THR A 89 8.53 11.82 -9.59
N HIS A 90 9.73 11.24 -9.80
CA HIS A 90 9.99 9.87 -9.38
C HIS A 90 9.86 9.73 -7.86
N LEU A 91 9.47 8.54 -7.40
CA LEU A 91 9.39 8.23 -5.98
C LEU A 91 10.81 8.16 -5.40
N MET A 92 11.01 8.68 -4.20
CA MET A 92 12.29 8.61 -3.48
C MET A 92 12.17 7.68 -2.28
N ASN A 93 13.25 6.97 -1.91
CA ASN A 93 13.25 6.04 -0.77
C ASN A 93 12.82 6.74 0.54
N ARG A 94 13.24 7.99 0.76
CA ARG A 94 12.83 8.81 1.92
C ARG A 94 11.33 9.14 1.98
N GLN A 95 10.59 8.91 0.91
CA GLN A 95 9.14 9.12 0.86
C GLN A 95 8.36 7.86 1.19
N LEU A 96 9.04 6.72 1.40
CA LEU A 96 8.43 5.51 1.95
C LEU A 96 8.24 5.71 3.46
N LEU A 97 7.02 5.45 3.93
CA LEU A 97 6.65 5.65 5.33
C LEU A 97 6.93 4.39 6.14
N GLU A 98 7.46 4.61 7.34
CA GLU A 98 7.52 3.63 8.43
C GLU A 98 6.52 4.05 9.52
N PRO A 99 5.95 3.13 10.31
CA PRO A 99 6.09 1.69 10.15
C PRO A 99 5.30 1.16 8.95
N VAL A 100 5.65 -0.06 8.51
CA VAL A 100 4.95 -0.78 7.42
C VAL A 100 3.98 -1.82 7.97
N GLY A 101 2.89 -2.08 7.24
CA GLY A 101 1.98 -3.17 7.57
C GLY A 101 2.45 -4.49 6.97
N ILE A 102 2.81 -5.49 7.77
CA ILE A 102 3.23 -6.81 7.29
C ILE A 102 2.16 -7.84 7.60
N PHE A 103 1.63 -8.48 6.56
CA PHE A 103 0.55 -9.47 6.65
C PHE A 103 0.98 -10.77 5.98
N TRP A 104 0.78 -11.92 6.63
CA TRP A 104 1.12 -13.22 6.08
C TRP A 104 0.09 -14.29 6.40
N LYS A 105 0.07 -15.31 5.54
CA LYS A 105 -0.74 -16.50 5.73
C LYS A 105 0.14 -17.73 5.56
N LYS A 106 0.26 -18.54 6.61
CA LYS A 106 1.02 -19.80 6.57
C LYS A 106 0.29 -20.85 5.72
N PRO A 107 1.00 -21.81 5.11
CA PRO A 107 0.37 -22.94 4.43
C PRO A 107 -0.63 -23.66 5.33
N GLY A 108 -1.85 -23.88 4.84
CA GLY A 108 -2.93 -24.54 5.59
C GLY A 108 -3.62 -23.67 6.66
N ALA A 109 -3.10 -22.48 6.96
CA ALA A 109 -3.77 -21.54 7.86
C ALA A 109 -5.03 -20.96 7.21
N LYS A 110 -6.06 -20.72 8.01
CA LYS A 110 -7.28 -20.03 7.55
C LYS A 110 -7.14 -18.51 7.63
N GLU A 111 -6.55 -18.05 8.72
CA GLU A 111 -6.45 -16.63 9.09
C GLU A 111 -5.15 -15.98 8.60
N VAL A 112 -5.19 -14.66 8.45
CA VAL A 112 -4.04 -13.82 8.14
C VAL A 112 -3.45 -13.34 9.46
N GLU A 113 -2.17 -13.63 9.66
CA GLU A 113 -1.37 -13.09 10.76
C GLU A 113 -0.72 -11.77 10.33
N TYR A 114 -0.43 -10.88 11.27
CA TYR A 114 0.23 -9.62 10.98
C TYR A 114 0.98 -9.07 12.20
N ASN A 115 1.91 -8.14 11.96
CA ASN A 115 2.59 -7.40 13.03
C ASN A 115 1.62 -6.38 13.63
N GLU A 116 0.99 -6.72 14.76
CA GLU A 116 -0.10 -5.93 15.32
C GLU A 116 0.30 -4.51 15.70
N ALA A 117 1.44 -4.34 16.39
CA ALA A 117 1.91 -3.02 16.83
C ALA A 117 2.19 -2.07 15.66
N ASP A 118 3.00 -2.52 14.69
CA ASP A 118 3.36 -1.73 13.49
C ASP A 118 2.12 -1.41 12.65
N ALA A 119 1.23 -2.39 12.46
CA ALA A 119 0.01 -2.20 11.69
C ALA A 119 -0.95 -1.21 12.37
N GLN A 120 -1.07 -1.27 13.70
CA GLN A 120 -1.89 -0.32 14.46
C GLN A 120 -1.34 1.10 14.36
N GLU A 121 -0.05 1.30 14.64
CA GLU A 121 0.58 2.63 14.54
C GLU A 121 0.46 3.19 13.11
N PHE A 122 0.72 2.34 12.10
CA PHE A 122 0.61 2.78 10.72
C PHE A 122 -0.83 3.21 10.38
N GLY A 123 -1.82 2.41 10.79
CA GLY A 123 -3.24 2.69 10.59
C GLY A 123 -3.68 4.02 11.21
N GLU A 124 -3.25 4.30 12.44
CA GLU A 124 -3.54 5.56 13.13
C GLU A 124 -2.95 6.77 12.38
N ARG A 125 -1.74 6.65 11.85
CA ARG A 125 -1.11 7.71 11.04
C ARG A 125 -1.86 8.03 9.75
N LEU A 126 -2.58 7.06 9.18
CA LEU A 126 -3.38 7.29 7.97
C LEU A 126 -4.49 8.32 8.21
N VAL A 127 -5.01 8.44 9.44
CA VAL A 127 -6.03 9.43 9.80
C VAL A 127 -5.51 10.86 9.58
N GLU A 128 -4.25 11.13 9.97
CA GLU A 128 -3.63 12.43 9.75
C GLU A 128 -3.26 12.64 8.28
N LEU A 129 -2.78 11.60 7.59
CA LEU A 129 -2.44 11.67 6.17
C LEU A 129 -3.66 11.90 5.27
N ALA A 130 -4.83 11.38 5.66
CA ALA A 130 -6.10 11.61 4.95
C ALA A 130 -6.48 13.10 4.90
N LYS A 131 -6.09 13.89 5.90
CA LYS A 131 -6.35 15.34 5.95
C LYS A 131 -5.54 16.12 4.91
N ILE A 132 -4.42 15.56 4.44
CA ILE A 132 -3.51 16.25 3.52
C ILE A 132 -4.06 16.20 2.08
N ARG A 133 -4.45 15.01 1.59
CA ARG A 133 -4.97 14.80 0.23
C ARG A 133 -5.97 13.64 0.18
N LYS A 134 -6.87 13.71 -0.81
CA LYS A 134 -7.92 12.69 -1.04
C LYS A 134 -7.39 11.36 -1.56
N VAL A 135 -6.21 11.34 -2.20
CA VAL A 135 -5.62 10.12 -2.74
C VAL A 135 -4.29 9.92 -2.04
N MET A 136 -4.03 8.70 -1.58
CA MET A 136 -2.74 8.27 -1.07
C MET A 136 -2.29 7.03 -1.79
N TYR A 137 -1.01 6.99 -2.17
CA TYR A 137 -0.39 5.85 -2.82
C TYR A 137 0.34 4.97 -1.83
N PHE A 138 0.37 3.68 -2.14
CA PHE A 138 1.01 2.64 -1.36
C PHE A 138 1.83 1.77 -2.30
N LEU A 139 2.95 1.27 -1.80
CA LEU A 139 3.75 0.23 -2.43
C LEU A 139 3.47 -1.06 -1.68
N LEU A 140 2.95 -2.06 -2.39
CA LEU A 140 2.71 -3.40 -1.84
C LEU A 140 3.73 -4.36 -2.44
N ALA A 141 4.55 -4.96 -1.57
CA ALA A 141 5.52 -5.99 -1.93
C ALA A 141 4.95 -7.38 -1.62
N PHE A 142 4.84 -8.22 -2.63
CA PHE A 142 4.32 -9.59 -2.50
C PHE A 142 5.49 -10.58 -2.44
N THR A 143 5.49 -11.51 -1.49
CA THR A 143 6.52 -12.56 -1.39
C THR A 143 5.89 -13.91 -1.10
N ASP A 144 6.72 -14.96 -1.13
CA ASP A 144 6.34 -16.32 -0.75
C ASP A 144 5.23 -16.92 -1.64
N GLY A 145 5.28 -16.58 -2.94
CA GLY A 145 4.37 -17.08 -3.98
C GLY A 145 3.00 -16.40 -4.03
N LEU A 146 2.79 -15.36 -3.22
CA LEU A 146 1.60 -14.52 -3.26
C LEU A 146 1.65 -13.59 -4.48
N GLU A 147 0.51 -13.43 -5.15
CA GLU A 147 0.35 -12.51 -6.29
C GLU A 147 -0.75 -11.47 -6.00
N PRO A 148 -0.72 -10.28 -6.65
CA PRO A 148 -1.72 -9.23 -6.46
C PRO A 148 -3.18 -9.70 -6.55
N ALA A 149 -3.48 -10.58 -7.51
CA ALA A 149 -4.83 -11.11 -7.73
C ALA A 149 -5.38 -11.92 -6.53
N GLN A 150 -4.51 -12.35 -5.62
CA GLN A 150 -4.83 -13.17 -4.46
C GLN A 150 -5.00 -12.34 -3.18
N LEU A 151 -4.87 -11.01 -3.28
CA LEU A 151 -5.09 -10.06 -2.19
C LEU A 151 -6.45 -9.37 -2.37
N LYS A 152 -7.24 -9.40 -1.30
CA LYS A 152 -8.36 -8.46 -1.10
C LYS A 152 -8.04 -7.64 0.13
N GLY A 153 -7.74 -6.36 -0.07
CA GLY A 153 -7.28 -5.48 1.00
C GLY A 153 -8.11 -4.20 1.08
N SER A 154 -8.41 -3.78 2.30
CA SER A 154 -9.02 -2.49 2.59
C SER A 154 -8.65 -1.99 3.98
N ILE A 155 -8.88 -0.71 4.20
CA ILE A 155 -8.67 -0.04 5.48
C ILE A 155 -10.04 0.38 6.01
N ILE A 156 -10.35 0.00 7.24
CA ILE A 156 -11.64 0.29 7.87
C ILE A 156 -11.46 1.44 8.86
N PHE A 157 -12.26 2.48 8.68
CA PHE A 157 -12.36 3.62 9.58
C PHE A 157 -13.75 3.69 10.19
N LYS A 158 -13.87 4.28 11.38
CA LYS A 158 -15.13 4.84 11.86
C LYS A 158 -15.26 6.26 11.33
N ALA A 159 -16.41 6.57 10.74
CA ALA A 159 -16.74 7.89 10.19
C ALA A 159 -17.67 8.68 11.13
#